data_AF-A0A8T4EHE5-F1
#
_entry.id   AF-A0A8T4EHE5-F1
#
_cell.length_a   1.000
_cell.length_b   1.000
_cell.length_c   1.000
_cell.angle_alpha   90.00
_cell.angle_beta   90.00
_cell.angle_gamma   90.00
#
_symmetry.space_group_name_H-M   'P 1'
#
loop_
_entity.id
_entity.type
_entity.pdbx_description
1 polymer ?
#
loop_
_entity_poly.entity_id
_entity_poly.type
_entity_poly.pdbx_seq_one_letter_code
_entity_poly.pdbx_strand_id
1 'polypeptide(L)' 'MKVVFTLHAEEQMAERKIVKQWVEEAIKQPDFIEKEGGKHYSMKKINSHLLKVVYVKENYIKVVTCYFIK' A
#
# COMPACT_ATOMS: atom_id res chain seq x y z
N MET A 1 -5.33 13.93 2.13
CA MET A 1 -3.95 13.50 2.50
C MET A 1 -3.15 13.27 1.23
N LYS A 2 -1.92 13.80 1.14
CA LYS A 2 -1.02 13.55 0.00
C LYS A 2 -0.42 12.14 0.13
N VAL A 3 -0.46 11.36 -0.95
CA VAL A 3 0.19 10.04 -1.04
C VAL A 3 1.40 10.15 -1.96
N VAL A 4 2.57 9.75 -1.47
CA VAL A 4 3.84 9.78 -2.19
C VAL A 4 4.41 8.37 -2.21
N PHE A 5 4.93 7.96 -3.35
CA PHE A 5 5.51 6.64 -3.57
C PHE A 5 7.03 6.77 -3.56
N THR A 6 7.73 5.84 -2.92
CA THR A 6 9.17 5.70 -3.10
C THR A 6 9.45 5.09 -4.48
N LEU A 7 10.66 5.30 -5.01
CA LEU A 7 11.10 4.63 -6.25
C LEU A 7 10.89 3.11 -6.16
N HIS A 8 11.26 2.49 -5.05
CA HIS A 8 11.01 1.07 -4.81
C HIS A 8 9.51 0.72 -4.93
N ALA A 9 8.61 1.49 -4.32
CA ALA A 9 7.18 1.23 -4.44
C ALA A 9 6.69 1.36 -5.90
N GLU A 10 7.19 2.35 -6.64
CA GLU A 10 6.84 2.56 -8.05
C GLU A 10 7.32 1.40 -8.94
N GLU A 11 8.54 0.90 -8.73
CA GLU A 11 9.08 -0.27 -9.41
C GLU A 11 8.22 -1.52 -9.13
N GLN A 12 7.91 -1.77 -7.86
CA GLN A 12 7.07 -2.91 -7.46
C GLN A 12 5.66 -2.83 -8.05
N MET A 13 5.11 -1.61 -8.15
CA MET A 13 3.82 -1.38 -8.79
C MET A 13 3.86 -1.68 -10.29
N ALA A 14 4.90 -1.21 -10.99
CA ALA A 14 5.08 -1.43 -12.41
C ALA A 14 5.25 -2.92 -12.73
N GLU A 15 6.14 -3.61 -12.03
CA GLU A 15 6.41 -5.05 -12.22
C GLU A 15 5.17 -5.92 -11.99
N ARG A 16 4.37 -5.58 -10.98
CA ARG A 16 3.20 -6.38 -10.55
C ARG A 16 1.88 -5.89 -11.10
N LYS A 17 1.90 -4.86 -11.95
CA LYS A 17 0.69 -4.22 -12.52
C LYS A 17 -0.28 -3.74 -11.44
N ILE A 18 0.26 -3.26 -10.31
CA ILE A 18 -0.54 -2.67 -9.23
C ILE A 18 -0.81 -1.22 -9.61
N VAL A 19 -2.07 -0.88 -9.82
CA VAL A 19 -2.46 0.49 -10.15
C VAL A 19 -2.56 1.35 -8.88
N LYS A 20 -2.25 2.65 -9.02
CA LYS A 20 -2.27 3.63 -7.93
C LYS A 20 -3.58 3.65 -7.16
N GLN A 21 -4.71 3.50 -7.86
CA GLN A 21 -6.04 3.48 -7.26
C GLN A 21 -6.19 2.38 -6.20
N TRP A 22 -5.70 1.16 -6.46
CA TRP A 22 -5.79 0.07 -5.49
C TRP A 22 -4.97 0.33 -4.24
N VAL A 23 -3.80 0.96 -4.39
CA VAL A 23 -2.97 1.35 -3.25
C VAL A 23 -3.68 2.41 -2.42
N GLU A 24 -4.26 3.42 -3.06
CA GLU A 24 -5.02 4.45 -2.37
C GLU A 24 -6.26 3.90 -1.66
N GLU A 25 -6.99 2.98 -2.30
CA GLU A 25 -8.13 2.29 -1.69
C GLU A 25 -7.71 1.45 -0.49
N ALA A 26 -6.61 0.71 -0.59
CA ALA A 26 -6.07 -0.07 0.52
C ALA A 26 -5.70 0.83 1.72
N ILE A 27 -5.17 2.02 1.47
CA ILE A 27 -4.82 2.96 2.53
C ILE A 27 -6.06 3.64 3.14
N LYS A 28 -7.03 4.03 2.30
CA LYS A 28 -8.23 4.80 2.73
C LYS A 28 -9.29 3.90 3.39
N GLN A 29 -9.50 2.71 2.85
CA GLN A 29 -10.52 1.76 3.26
C GLN A 29 -9.92 0.34 3.32
N PRO A 30 -8.96 0.09 4.23
CA PRO A 30 -8.41 -1.24 4.41
C PRO A 30 -9.46 -2.22 4.91
N ASP A 31 -9.36 -3.48 4.47
CA ASP A 31 -10.12 -4.56 5.10
C ASP A 31 -9.43 -4.97 6.41
N PHE A 32 -8.09 -4.87 6.45
CA PHE A 32 -7.28 -5.10 7.63
C PHE A 32 -6.19 -4.05 7.76
N ILE A 33 -5.94 -3.61 8.99
CA ILE A 33 -4.84 -2.70 9.30
C ILE A 33 -4.03 -3.22 10.47
N GLU A 34 -2.71 -3.14 10.33
CA GLU A 34 -1.75 -3.48 11.37
C GLU A 34 -0.72 -2.35 11.46
N LYS A 35 -0.18 -2.15 12.66
CA LYS A 35 0.86 -1.14 12.92
C LYS A 35 1.98 -1.78 13.72
N GLU A 36 3.19 -1.74 13.17
CA GLU A 36 4.37 -2.35 13.78
C GLU A 36 5.61 -1.51 13.44
N GLY A 37 6.46 -1.23 14.43
CA GLY A 37 7.74 -0.54 14.22
C GLY A 37 7.62 0.83 13.53
N GLY A 38 6.55 1.59 13.80
CA GLY A 38 6.28 2.89 13.17
C GLY A 38 5.74 2.82 11.73
N LYS A 39 5.60 1.63 11.16
CA LYS A 39 4.98 1.40 9.85
C LYS A 39 3.53 1.00 10.00
N HIS A 40 2.74 1.34 8.98
CA HIS A 40 1.37 0.89 8.82
C HIS A 40 1.34 -0.13 7.69
N TYR A 41 0.58 -1.19 7.91
CA TYR A 41 0.34 -2.27 6.97
C TYR A 41 -1.16 -2.31 6.72
N SER A 42 -1.58 -1.80 5.57
CA SER A 42 -2.97 -1.91 5.14
C SER A 42 -3.10 -3.06 4.15
N MET A 43 -4.08 -3.92 4.36
CA MET A 43 -4.42 -5.00 3.45
C MET A 43 -5.83 -4.81 2.93
N LYS A 44 -6.00 -5.00 1.62
CA LYS A 44 -7.30 -4.93 0.96
C LYS A 44 -7.42 -6.00 -0.10
N LYS A 45 -8.56 -6.67 -0.13
CA LYS A 45 -8.90 -7.64 -1.16
C LYS A 45 -9.25 -6.89 -2.45
N ILE A 46 -8.45 -7.12 -3.48
CA ILE A 46 -8.66 -6.60 -4.82
C ILE A 46 -8.91 -7.80 -5.73
N ASN A 47 -10.16 -7.95 -6.18
CA ASN A 47 -10.62 -9.15 -6.88
C ASN A 47 -10.38 -10.43 -6.04
N SER A 48 -9.55 -11.34 -6.56
CA SER A 48 -9.17 -12.59 -5.92
C SER A 48 -7.86 -12.52 -5.11
N HIS A 49 -7.20 -11.35 -5.07
CA HIS A 49 -5.88 -11.20 -4.44
C HIS A 49 -5.95 -10.27 -3.24
N LEU A 50 -5.10 -10.53 -2.24
CA LEU A 50 -4.96 -9.65 -1.08
C LEU A 50 -3.77 -8.71 -1.31
N LEU A 51 -4.04 -7.43 -1.55
CA LEU A 51 -3.01 -6.40 -1.70
C LEU A 51 -2.57 -5.92 -0.32
N LYS A 52 -1.28 -6.08 0.00
CA LYS A 52 -0.66 -5.49 1.19
C LYS A 52 0.14 -4.26 0.78
N VAL A 53 -0.11 -3.15 1.48
CA VAL A 53 0.56 -1.87 1.29
C VAL A 53 1.24 -1.49 2.60
N VAL A 54 2.53 -1.20 2.52
CA VAL A 54 3.34 -0.77 3.66
C VAL A 54 3.65 0.70 3.50
N TYR A 55 3.28 1.50 4.49
CA TYR A 55 3.49 2.95 4.45
C TYR A 55 3.83 3.53 5.81
N VAL A 56 4.47 4.70 5.79
CA VAL A 56 4.66 5.54 6.97
C VAL A 56 3.68 6.71 6.88
N LYS A 57 3.07 7.05 8.02
CA LYS A 57 2.10 8.14 8.12
C LYS A 57 2.68 9.25 8.99
N GLU A 58 2.92 10.40 8.36
CA GLU A 58 3.32 11.65 8.99
C GLU A 58 2.28 12.73 8.58
N ASN A 59 2.73 13.90 8.13
CA ASN A 59 1.89 14.92 7.46
C ASN A 59 1.40 14.46 6.07
N TYR A 60 2.00 13.40 5.53
CA TYR A 60 1.64 12.75 4.28
C TYR A 60 1.80 11.23 4.43
N ILE A 61 1.34 10.48 3.43
CA ILE A 61 1.53 9.02 3.38
C ILE A 61 2.69 8.74 2.45
N LYS A 62 3.73 8.10 2.98
CA LYS A 62 4.87 7.62 2.21
C LYS A 62 4.74 6.11 2.02
N VAL A 63 4.34 5.68 0.83
CA VAL A 63 4.26 4.26 0.46
C VAL A 63 5.67 3.74 0.27
N VAL A 64 6.04 2.76 1.08
CA VAL A 64 7.39 2.16 1.08
C VAL A 64 7.43 0.98 0.12
N THR A 65 6.43 0.09 0.16
CA THR A 65 6.31 -1.06 -0.74
C THR A 65 4.85 -1.53 -0.82
N CYS A 66 4.52 -2.26 -1.88
CA CYS A 66 3.24 -2.94 -2.02
C CYS A 66 3.37 -4.23 -2.85
N TYR A 67 2.58 -5.23 -2.47
CA TYR A 67 2.61 -6.56 -3.09
C TYR A 67 1.33 -7.33 -2.82
N PHE A 68 1.02 -8.28 -3.71
CA PHE A 68 -0.05 -9.25 -3.46
C PHE A 68 0.47 -10.37 -2.56
N ILE A 69 -0.30 -10.71 -1.52
CA ILE A 69 -0.11 -11.89 -0.70
C ILE A 69 -0.70 -13.09 -1.44
N LYS A 70 0.04 -14.20 -1.48
CA LYS A 70 -0.43 -15.50 -1.98
C LYS A 70 -1.30 -16.21 -0.95
#